data_AF-A0AAW0LHB1-F1
#
_entry.id   AF-A0AAW0LHB1-F1
#
_cell.length_a   1.000
_cell.length_b   1.000
_cell.length_c   1.000
_cell.angle_alpha   90.00
_cell.angle_beta   90.00
_cell.angle_gamma   90.00
#
_symmetry.space_group_name_H-M   'P 1'
#
loop_
_entity.id
_entity.type
_entity.pdbx_description
1 polymer ?
#
loop_
_entity_poly.entity_id
_entity_poly.type
_entity_poly.pdbx_seq_one_letter_code
_entity_poly.pdbx_strand_id
1 'polypeptide(L)'
;MANLTLRVLSRPEVTRLPQIVQALGLEYDEKVLPSIGNEVLKVVVAQFNADQLLTERPQVSALEQKQVAQQEAKRSKFVLAKAE
;
A
#
# COMPACT_ATOMS: atom_id res chain seq x y z
N MET A 1 -22.76 -8.26 -2.85
CA MET A 1 -21.28 -8.25 -2.82
C MET A 1 -20.84 -6.82 -3.08
N ALA A 2 -20.13 -6.19 -2.15
CA ALA A 2 -19.73 -4.79 -2.30
C ALA A 2 -18.51 -4.70 -3.24
N ASN A 3 -18.58 -3.82 -4.25
CA ASN A 3 -17.45 -3.52 -5.12
C ASN A 3 -16.75 -2.27 -4.59
N LEU A 4 -15.52 -2.43 -4.10
CA LEU A 4 -14.69 -1.34 -3.58
C LEU A 4 -13.44 -1.22 -4.46
N THR A 5 -13.17 0.00 -4.95
CA THR A 5 -12.03 0.28 -5.83
C THR A 5 -11.10 1.27 -5.12
N LEU A 6 -9.83 0.89 -4.96
CA LEU A 6 -8.82 1.68 -4.26
C LEU A 6 -7.71 2.07 -5.24
N ARG A 7 -7.37 3.36 -5.29
CA ARG A 7 -6.37 3.89 -6.22
C ARG A 7 -5.21 4.47 -5.43
N VAL A 8 -4.05 3.83 -5.55
CA VAL A 8 -2.81 4.25 -4.90
C VAL A 8 -1.95 5.01 -5.91
N LEU A 9 -1.57 6.24 -5.57
CA LEU A 9 -0.59 7.01 -6.31
C LEU A 9 0.70 6.98 -5.50
N SER A 10 1.67 6.16 -5.92
CA SER A 10 2.97 6.11 -5.26
C SER A 10 4.02 6.86 -6.07
N ARG A 11 4.88 7.62 -5.38
CA ARG A 11 6.14 8.14 -5.92
C ARG A 11 7.28 7.53 -5.14
N PRO A 12 8.00 6.53 -5.69
CA PRO A 12 9.11 5.91 -4.99
C PRO A 12 10.23 6.94 -4.74
N GLU A 13 10.90 6.81 -3.60
CA GLU A 13 12.00 7.68 -3.20
C GLU A 13 13.24 7.39 -4.06
N VAL A 14 13.78 8.41 -4.74
CA VAL A 14 14.90 8.29 -5.70
C VAL A 14 16.14 7.63 -5.10
N THR A 15 16.39 7.87 -3.82
CA THR A 15 17.53 7.31 -3.07
C THR A 15 17.49 5.77 -3.00
N ARG A 16 16.31 5.16 -3.14
CA ARG A 16 16.10 3.71 -2.96
C ARG A 16 15.84 2.97 -4.28
N LEU A 17 15.65 3.71 -5.38
CA LEU A 17 15.54 3.17 -6.74
C LEU A 17 16.62 2.13 -7.08
N PRO A 18 17.93 2.36 -6.82
CA PRO A 18 18.96 1.39 -7.20
C PRO A 18 18.85 0.06 -6.45
N GLN A 19 18.40 0.04 -5.19
CA GLN A 19 18.23 -1.21 -4.45
C GLN A 19 16.93 -1.93 -4.84
N ILE A 20 15.87 -1.18 -5.11
CA ILE A 20 14.60 -1.73 -5.59
C ILE A 20 14.78 -2.38 -6.97
N VAL A 21 15.46 -1.71 -7.90
CA VAL A 21 15.74 -2.24 -9.25
C VAL A 21 16.66 -3.46 -9.18
N GLN A 22 17.63 -3.50 -8.26
CA GLN A 22 18.50 -4.67 -8.10
C GLN A 22 17.80 -5.88 -7.47
N ALA A 23 16.91 -5.66 -6.48
CA ALA A 23 16.25 -6.75 -5.76
C ALA A 23 14.96 -7.25 -6.44
N LEU A 24 14.19 -6.36 -7.05
CA LEU A 24 12.87 -6.65 -7.64
C LEU A 24 12.78 -6.33 -9.15
N GLY A 25 13.76 -5.65 -9.75
CA GLY A 25 13.68 -5.24 -11.14
C GLY A 25 12.58 -4.20 -11.42
N LEU A 26 12.13 -4.14 -12.67
CA LEU A 26 11.00 -3.30 -13.12
C LEU A 26 9.64 -3.78 -12.57
N GLU A 27 9.58 -4.98 -12.01
CA GLU A 27 8.36 -5.61 -11.48
C GLU A 27 7.90 -5.01 -10.13
N TYR A 28 8.65 -4.04 -9.58
CA TYR A 28 8.24 -3.34 -8.36
C TYR A 28 6.84 -2.74 -8.52
N ASP A 29 6.55 -2.12 -9.68
CA ASP A 29 5.25 -1.50 -9.91
C ASP A 29 4.12 -2.55 -9.96
N GLU A 30 4.36 -3.61 -10.75
CA GLU A 30 3.36 -4.63 -11.03
C GLU A 30 3.11 -5.62 -9.88
N LYS A 31 4.06 -5.79 -8.95
CA LYS A 31 3.90 -6.71 -7.83
C LYS A 31 3.73 -6.02 -6.49
N VAL A 32 4.44 -4.93 -6.23
CA VAL A 32 4.45 -4.31 -4.91
C VAL A 32 3.24 -3.40 -4.72
N LEU A 33 2.91 -2.53 -5.68
CA LEU A 33 1.74 -1.65 -5.57
C LEU A 33 0.42 -2.43 -5.40
N PRO A 34 0.08 -3.41 -6.26
CA PRO A 34 -1.17 -4.16 -6.07
C PRO A 34 -1.14 -5.02 -4.80
N SER A 35 0.02 -5.53 -4.39
CA SER A 35 0.13 -6.27 -3.13
C SER A 35 -0.10 -5.39 -1.91
N ILE A 36 0.34 -4.13 -1.91
CA ILE A 36 0.05 -3.16 -0.84
C ILE A 36 -1.44 -2.84 -0.81
N GLY A 37 -2.01 -2.55 -1.99
CA GLY A 37 -3.44 -2.28 -2.11
C GLY A 37 -4.29 -3.42 -1.55
N ASN A 38 -3.99 -4.66 -1.93
CA ASN A 38 -4.73 -5.84 -1.46
C ASN A 38 -4.60 -6.07 0.06
N GLU A 39 -3.43 -5.78 0.64
CA GLU A 39 -3.21 -5.92 2.08
C GLU A 39 -3.99 -4.86 2.88
N VAL A 40 -3.92 -3.59 2.45
CA VAL A 40 -4.66 -2.50 3.09
C VAL A 40 -6.15 -2.73 2.95
N LEU A 41 -6.63 -3.14 1.77
CA LEU A 41 -8.05 -3.44 1.55
C LEU A 41 -8.54 -4.55 2.49
N LYS A 42 -7.75 -5.60 2.69
CA LYS A 42 -8.07 -6.66 3.67
C LYS A 42 -8.15 -6.13 5.10
N VAL A 43 -7.21 -5.30 5.52
CA VAL A 43 -7.20 -4.72 6.88
C VAL A 43 -8.40 -3.79 7.10
N VAL A 44 -8.76 -3.01 6.09
CA VAL A 44 -9.88 -2.05 6.16
C VAL A 44 -11.21 -2.79 6.20
N VAL A 45 -11.39 -3.80 5.35
CA VAL A 45 -12.60 -4.65 5.37
C VAL A 45 -12.71 -5.45 6.68
N ALA A 46 -11.59 -5.79 7.32
CA ALA A 46 -11.59 -6.44 8.63
C ALA A 46 -11.92 -5.49 9.79
N GLN A 47 -11.56 -4.20 9.70
CA GLN A 47 -11.81 -3.22 10.76
C GLN A 47 -13.14 -2.47 10.62
N PHE A 48 -13.64 -2.26 9.40
CA PHE A 48 -14.81 -1.43 9.13
C PHE A 48 -15.96 -2.23 8.55
N ASN A 49 -17.16 -2.02 9.11
CA ASN A 49 -18.41 -2.56 8.57
C ASN A 49 -18.88 -1.74 7.37
N ALA A 50 -19.71 -2.33 6.50
CA ALA A 50 -20.22 -1.68 5.28
C ALA A 50 -20.90 -0.33 5.54
N ASP A 51 -21.59 -0.19 6.67
CA ASP A 51 -22.27 1.04 7.09
C ASP A 51 -21.28 2.15 7.49
N GLN A 52 -20.19 1.78 8.17
CA GLN A 52 -19.12 2.71 8.57
C GLN A 52 -18.31 3.18 7.35
N LEU A 53 -18.08 2.30 6.37
CA LEU A 53 -17.44 2.67 5.11
C LEU A 53 -18.26 3.70 4.31
N LEU A 54 -19.58 3.69 4.46
CA LEU A 54 -20.47 4.65 3.79
C LEU A 54 -20.56 5.96 4.58
N THR A 55 -20.78 5.89 5.88
CA THR A 55 -21.00 7.03 6.76
C THR A 55 -19.71 7.81 7.06
N GLU A 56 -18.60 7.11 7.27
CA GLU A 56 -17.31 7.69 7.68
C GLU A 56 -16.27 7.68 6.54
N ARG A 57 -16.74 7.74 5.29
CA ARG A 57 -15.88 7.74 4.10
C ARG A 57 -14.65 8.64 4.17
N PRO A 58 -14.71 9.91 4.65
CA PRO A 58 -13.52 10.76 4.76
C PRO A 58 -12.53 10.26 5.83
N GLN A 59 -13.01 9.72 6.95
CA GLN A 59 -12.17 9.20 8.02
C GLN A 59 -11.48 7.90 7.62
N VAL A 60 -12.23 7.01 6.97
CA VAL A 60 -11.72 5.77 6.38
C VAL A 60 -10.65 6.09 5.33
N SER A 61 -10.93 7.01 4.39
CA SER A 61 -9.97 7.40 3.35
C SER A 61 -8.66 7.96 3.94
N ALA A 62 -8.73 8.79 4.99
CA ALA A 62 -7.53 9.31 5.66
C ALA A 62 -6.72 8.21 6.36
N LEU A 63 -7.40 7.24 6.97
CA LEU A 63 -6.77 6.07 7.57
C LEU A 63 -6.12 5.18 6.52
N GLU A 64 -6.82 4.91 5.42
CA GLU A 64 -6.32 4.13 4.28
C GLU A 64 -5.05 4.76 3.70
N GLN A 65 -5.04 6.08 3.46
CA GLN A 65 -3.86 6.78 2.98
C GLN A 65 -2.67 6.65 3.95
N LYS A 66 -2.90 6.80 5.26
CA LYS A 66 -1.85 6.61 6.27
C LYS A 66 -1.34 5.16 6.28
N GLN A 67 -2.23 4.18 6.20
CA GLN A 67 -1.87 2.76 6.17
C GLN A 67 -1.04 2.43 4.93
N VAL A 68 -1.45 2.89 3.75
CA VAL A 68 -0.70 2.71 2.51
C VAL A 68 0.69 3.34 2.65
N ALA A 69 0.79 4.61 3.03
CA ALA A 69 2.08 5.30 3.19
C ALA A 69 3.00 4.59 4.21
N GLN A 70 2.43 4.08 5.30
CA GLN A 70 3.19 3.35 6.32
C GLN A 70 3.67 1.98 5.81
N GLN A 71 2.83 1.25 5.06
CA GLN A 71 3.21 -0.03 4.48
C GLN A 71 4.25 0.13 3.38
N GLU A 72 4.13 1.18 2.55
CA GLU A 72 5.14 1.55 1.57
C GLU A 72 6.48 1.84 2.24
N ALA A 73 6.48 2.64 3.31
CA ALA A 73 7.68 2.92 4.08
C ALA A 73 8.30 1.66 4.71
N LYS A 74 7.49 0.73 5.22
CA LYS A 74 7.95 -0.55 5.79
C LYS A 74 8.56 -1.46 4.74
N ARG A 75 7.89 -1.66 3.60
CA ARG A 75 8.43 -2.48 2.50
C ARG A 75 9.67 -1.86 1.88
N SER A 76 9.69 -0.55 1.76
CA SER A 76 10.87 0.21 1.35
C SER A 76 12.05 0.03 2.33
N LYS A 77 11.81 -0.20 3.62
CA LYS A 77 12.85 -0.59 4.58
C LYS A 77 13.23 -2.07 4.47
N PHE A 78 12.28 -2.96 4.21
CA PHE A 78 12.52 -4.40 4.15
C PHE A 78 13.37 -4.82 2.93
N VAL A 79 13.22 -4.14 1.79
CA VAL A 79 14.08 -4.38 0.62
C VAL A 79 15.55 -4.01 0.87
N LEU A 80 15.82 -3.05 1.77
CA LEU A 80 17.18 -2.67 2.16
C LEU A 80 17.81 -3.74 3.08
N ALA A 81 17.03 -4.32 3.98
CA ALA A 81 17.50 -5.31 4.96
C ALA A 81 17.75 -6.71 4.38
N LYS A 82 17.25 -7.01 3.16
CA LYS A 82 17.51 -8.29 2.46
C LYS A 82 18.70 -8.23 1.51
N ALA A 83 19.33 -7.06 1.36
CA ALA A 83 20.44 -6.82 0.45
C ALA A 83 21.80 -6.72 1.16
N GLU A 84 21.87 -7.09 2.45
CA GLU A 84 23.11 -7.23 3.22
C GLU A 84 23.37 -8.70 3.54
#